data_AF-A0A923MJL4-F1
#
_entry.id   AF-A0A923MJL4-F1
#
_cell.length_a   1.000
_cell.length_b   1.000
_cell.length_c   1.000
_cell.angle_alpha   90.00
_cell.angle_beta   90.00
_cell.angle_gamma   90.00
#
_symmetry.space_group_name_H-M   'P 1'
#
loop_
_entity.id
_entity.type
_entity.pdbx_description
1 polymer ?
#
loop_
_entity_poly.entity_id
_entity_poly.type
_entity_poly.pdbx_seq_one_letter_code
_entity_poly.pdbx_strand_id
1 'polypeptide(L)' 'MEKKTGTAATKAKNKYNAANYERLYPFVKKGKKERYQKAAEAAGFSLNEFMEKAMDSLAAEILGE' A
#
# COMPACT_ATOMS: atom_id res chain seq x y z
N MET A 1 -25.37 -18.31 12.79
CA MET A 1 -24.93 -17.78 11.48
C MET A 1 -23.75 -18.60 11.00
N GLU A 2 -23.94 -19.41 9.97
CA GLU A 2 -22.84 -20.18 9.36
C GLU A 2 -21.80 -19.22 8.78
N LYS A 3 -20.56 -19.28 9.29
CA LYS A 3 -19.43 -18.53 8.75
C LYS A 3 -19.10 -19.13 7.38
N LYS A 4 -19.56 -18.51 6.29
CA LYS A 4 -19.12 -18.84 4.93
C LYS A 4 -17.60 -18.67 4.86
N THR A 5 -16.85 -19.76 5.01
CA THR A 5 -15.41 -19.76 4.72
C THR A 5 -15.26 -19.49 3.23
N GLY A 6 -14.54 -18.42 2.87
CA GLY A 6 -14.38 -18.01 1.47
C GLY A 6 -13.93 -19.17 0.57
N THR A 7 -14.21 -19.03 -0.73
CA THR A 7 -13.90 -20.06 -1.74
C THR A 7 -12.42 -20.46 -1.72
N ALA A 8 -12.10 -21.66 -2.22
CA ALA A 8 -10.71 -22.13 -2.33
C ALA A 8 -9.81 -21.11 -3.07
N ALA A 9 -10.34 -20.47 -4.11
CA ALA A 9 -9.66 -19.40 -4.84
C ALA A 9 -9.35 -18.19 -3.94
N THR A 10 -10.28 -17.76 -3.08
CA THR A 10 -10.04 -16.66 -2.12
C THR A 10 -8.98 -17.04 -1.09
N LYS A 11 -8.99 -18.28 -0.59
CA LYS A 11 -7.96 -18.76 0.35
C LYS A 11 -6.56 -18.77 -0.29
N ALA A 12 -6.45 -19.23 -1.53
CA ALA A 12 -5.19 -19.25 -2.27
C ALA A 12 -4.63 -17.82 -2.49
N LYS A 13 -5.49 -16.88 -2.93
CA LYS A 13 -5.12 -15.46 -3.10
C LYS A 13 -4.67 -14.82 -1.78
N ASN A 14 -5.40 -15.08 -0.70
CA ASN A 14 -5.05 -14.56 0.62
C ASN A 14 -3.71 -15.12 1.11
N LYS A 15 -3.43 -16.40 0.90
CA LYS A 15 -2.16 -17.02 1.27
C LYS A 15 -0.99 -16.39 0.52
N TYR A 16 -1.13 -16.20 -0.80
CA TYR A 16 -0.12 -15.53 -1.61
C TYR A 16 0.09 -14.08 -1.15
N ASN A 17 -1.00 -13.34 -0.94
CA ASN A 17 -0.91 -11.96 -0.50
C ASN A 17 -0.23 -11.82 0.86
N ALA A 18 -0.58 -12.67 1.83
CA ALA A 18 0.01 -12.67 3.16
C ALA A 18 1.49 -13.08 3.19
N ALA A 19 1.95 -13.86 2.21
CA ALA A 19 3.35 -14.29 2.13
C ALA A 19 4.26 -13.26 1.44
N ASN A 20 3.72 -12.41 0.56
CA ASN A 20 4.52 -11.53 -0.30
C ASN A 20 4.31 -10.04 -0.04
N TYR A 21 3.22 -9.64 0.62
CA TYR A 21 2.88 -8.23 0.82
C TYR A 21 2.41 -7.96 2.24
N GLU A 22 2.92 -6.89 2.83
CA GLU A 22 2.31 -6.27 4.00
C GLU A 22 1.26 -5.24 3.55
N ARG A 23 0.09 -5.23 4.21
CA ARG A 23 -1.01 -4.34 3.82
C ARG A 23 -1.09 -3.13 4.74
N LEU A 24 -0.74 -1.96 4.21
CA LEU A 24 -0.95 -0.68 4.88
C LEU A 24 -2.37 -0.14 4.61
N TYR A 25 -3.03 0.36 5.65
CA TYR A 25 -4.33 1.05 5.55
C TYR A 25 -4.22 2.51 5.98
N PRO A 26 -3.58 3.38 5.17
CA PRO A 26 -3.41 4.77 5.52
C PRO A 26 -4.70 5.56 5.34
N PHE A 27 -5.07 6.34 6.37
CA PHE A 27 -6.06 7.39 6.27
C PHE A 27 -5.35 8.74 6.19
N VAL A 28 -5.65 9.50 5.14
CA VAL A 28 -5.09 10.84 4.93
C VAL A 28 -6.21 11.87 4.90
N LYS A 29 -5.90 13.10 5.34
CA LYS A 29 -6.86 14.21 5.26
C LYS A 29 -7.33 14.40 3.81
N LYS A 30 -8.60 14.82 3.66
CA LYS A 30 -9.20 15.12 2.35
C LYS A 30 -8.30 16.08 1.55
N GLY A 31 -8.14 15.81 0.25
CA GLY A 31 -7.27 16.58 -0.66
C GLY A 31 -5.81 16.09 -0.72
N LYS A 32 -5.29 15.43 0.33
CA LYS A 32 -3.92 14.88 0.28
C LYS A 32 -3.77 13.78 -0.77
N LYS A 33 -4.77 12.89 -0.88
CA LYS A 33 -4.75 11.81 -1.87
C LYS A 33 -4.60 12.35 -3.31
N GLU A 34 -5.34 13.38 -3.66
CA GLU A 34 -5.28 13.99 -5.00
C GLU A 34 -3.90 14.62 -5.26
N ARG A 35 -3.33 15.30 -4.25
CA ARG A 35 -1.97 15.83 -4.35
C ARG A 35 -0.94 14.72 -4.58
N TYR A 36 -1.03 13.60 -3.87
CA TYR A 36 -0.12 12.47 -4.05
C TYR A 36 -0.29 11.81 -5.42
N GLN A 37 -1.52 11.68 -5.90
CA GLN A 37 -1.78 11.13 -7.22
C GLN A 37 -1.17 11.99 -8.33
N LYS A 38 -1.37 13.31 -8.28
CA LYS A 38 -0.75 14.25 -9.24
C LYS A 38 0.78 14.19 -9.22
N ALA A 39 1.38 14.07 -8.03
CA ALA A 39 2.83 13.93 -7.90
C ALA A 39 3.34 12.59 -8.46
N ALA A 40 2.62 11.50 -8.21
CA ALA A 40 2.94 10.18 -8.74
C ALA A 40 2.86 10.16 -10.27
N GLU A 41 1.78 10.70 -10.85
CA GLU A 41 1.57 10.80 -12.29
C GLU A 41 2.67 11.65 -12.96
N ALA A 42 3.02 12.80 -12.38
CA ALA A 42 4.09 13.66 -12.89
C ALA A 42 5.48 12.99 -12.85
N ALA A 43 5.70 12.09 -11.89
CA ALA A 43 6.94 11.33 -11.74
C ALA A 43 6.93 9.98 -12.50
N GLY A 44 5.82 9.61 -13.14
CA GLY A 44 5.68 8.34 -13.85
C GLY A 44 5.54 7.12 -12.93
N PHE A 45 5.14 7.31 -11.67
CA PHE A 45 4.95 6.24 -10.69
C PHE A 45 3.48 5.92 -10.45
N SER A 46 3.18 4.70 -10.03
CA SER A 46 1.90 4.43 -9.37
C SER A 46 1.82 5.14 -8.02
N LEU A 47 0.60 5.37 -7.52
CA LEU A 47 0.40 5.96 -6.20
C LEU A 47 1.04 5.11 -5.08
N ASN A 48 1.06 3.78 -5.23
CA ASN A 48 1.69 2.89 -4.24
C ASN A 48 3.21 3.07 -4.24
N GLU A 49 3.85 3.00 -5.41
CA GLU A 49 5.30 3.21 -5.55
C GLU A 49 5.73 4.60 -5.05
N PHE A 50 4.93 5.63 -5.31
CA PHE A 50 5.17 6.96 -4.77
C PHE A 50 5.15 6.97 -3.24
N MET A 51 4.16 6.31 -2.62
CA MET A 51 4.05 6.22 -1.16
C MET A 51 5.19 5.40 -0.56
N GLU A 52 5.53 4.23 -1.14
CA GLU A 52 6.63 3.38 -0.68
C GLU A 52 7.96 4.13 -0.72
N LYS A 53 8.31 4.73 -1.87
CA LYS A 53 9.55 5.52 -1.99
C LYS A 53 9.61 6.68 -1.01
N ALA A 54 8.50 7.38 -0.80
CA ALA A 54 8.45 8.50 0.14
C ALA A 54 8.62 8.03 1.60
N MET A 55 8.02 6.89 1.96
CA MET A 55 8.17 6.29 3.29
C MET A 55 9.57 5.75 3.51
N ASP A 56 10.14 5.05 2.54
CA ASP A 56 11.51 4.51 2.60
C ASP A 56 12.54 5.63 2.75
N SER A 57 12.41 6.69 1.94
CA SER A 57 13.32 7.85 2.03
C SER A 57 13.26 8.52 3.39
N LEU A 58 12.06 8.68 3.97
CA LEU A 58 11.90 9.27 5.30
C LEU A 58 12.40 8.32 6.40
N ALA A 59 12.19 7.00 6.25
CA ALA A 59 12.68 6.00 7.18
C ALA A 59 14.21 5.99 7.21
N ALA A 60 14.86 5.97 6.05
CA ALA A 60 16.32 6.01 5.93
C ALA A 60 16.90 7.27 6.60
N GLU A 61 16.29 8.45 6.35
CA GLU A 61 16.71 9.70 6.99
C GLU A 61 16.61 9.63 8.53
N ILE A 62 15.53 9.05 9.06
CA ILE A 62 15.29 8.93 10.51
C ILE A 62 16.21 7.89 11.15
N LEU A 63 16.44 6.76 10.46
CA LEU A 63 17.25 5.65 10.96
C LEU A 63 18.76 5.87 10.74
N GLY A 64 19.13 6.86 9.93
CA GLY A 64 20.51 7.19 9.60
C GLY A 64 21.18 6.17 8.67
N GLU A 65 20.39 5.58 7.77
CA GLU A 65 20.83 4.61 6.76
C GLU A 65 21.35 5.27 5.48
#